data_AF-N1RCW8-F1
#
_entry.id   AF-N1RCW8-F1
#
_cell.length_a   1.000
_cell.length_b   1.000
_cell.length_c   1.000
_cell.angle_alpha   90.00
_cell.angle_beta   90.00
_cell.angle_gamma   90.00
#
_symmetry.space_group_name_H-M   'P 1'
#
loop_
_entity.id
_entity.type
_entity.pdbx_description
1 polymer ?
#
loop_
_entity_poly.entity_id
_entity_poly.type
_entity_poly.pdbx_seq_one_letter_code
_entity_poly.pdbx_strand_id
1 'polypeptide(L)'
;MAASGKTFIVEHLDPELGPWSELEYLAIARETQATHGSFILSSLPSTFQVPTDLASNPAFTAEQRGVEELYAANKSRVCLLDPSAALDLSPEDGENFDAFLFGGILGDDPPRDRTSELRKKGFEGRRLGPKQMTTDTAVRVTRIVVQDKVPLDQVPYLDFPELKFNEHESTEMPFRYVQGEDGKPIMPKGMVELIQKDADKAVDDLF
;
A
#
# COMPACT_ATOMS: atom_id res chain seq x y z
N MET A 1 -2.88 -27.66 8.17
CA MET A 1 -2.09 -26.94 7.16
C MET A 1 -2.11 -25.50 7.59
N ALA A 2 -0.96 -24.90 7.96
CA ALA A 2 -0.93 -23.46 8.21
C ALA A 2 -1.31 -22.79 6.89
N ALA A 3 -2.28 -21.88 6.89
CA ALA A 3 -2.60 -21.10 5.71
C ALA A 3 -1.31 -20.38 5.27
N SER A 4 -0.86 -20.64 4.03
CA SER A 4 0.26 -19.91 3.45
C SER A 4 -0.10 -18.42 3.44
N GLY A 5 0.83 -17.54 3.82
CA GLY A 5 0.61 -16.10 3.76
C GLY A 5 0.27 -15.64 2.34
N LYS A 6 -0.30 -14.43 2.23
CA LYS A 6 -0.69 -13.85 0.93
C LYS A 6 0.47 -13.13 0.25
N THR A 7 0.38 -12.99 -1.07
CA THR A 7 1.30 -12.15 -1.82
C THR A 7 0.69 -10.76 -2.04
N PHE A 8 1.42 -9.72 -1.69
CA PHE A 8 1.07 -8.33 -2.00
C PHE A 8 2.02 -7.82 -3.08
N ILE A 9 1.48 -7.27 -4.15
CA ILE A 9 2.24 -6.84 -5.33
C ILE A 9 1.95 -5.37 -5.55
N VAL A 10 2.97 -4.52 -5.53
CA VAL A 10 2.83 -3.11 -5.91
C VAL A 10 3.58 -2.92 -7.23
N GLU A 11 2.88 -2.48 -8.28
CA GLU A 11 3.55 -2.07 -9.53
C GLU A 11 4.17 -0.68 -9.33
N HIS A 12 5.49 -0.62 -9.19
CA HIS A 12 6.20 0.65 -9.08
C HIS A 12 6.55 1.17 -10.48
N LEU A 13 5.87 2.25 -10.88
CA LEU A 13 5.95 2.81 -12.24
C LEU A 13 6.80 4.07 -12.34
N ASP A 14 7.34 4.54 -11.21
CA ASP A 14 8.24 5.69 -11.17
C ASP A 14 9.70 5.25 -11.37
N PRO A 15 10.55 6.07 -12.02
CA PRO A 15 11.95 5.72 -12.24
C PRO A 15 12.79 5.79 -10.96
N GLU A 16 12.33 6.55 -9.97
CA GLU A 16 13.02 6.81 -8.71
C GLU A 16 12.13 6.45 -7.52
N LEU A 17 12.76 5.99 -6.44
CA LEU A 17 12.10 5.75 -5.17
C LEU A 17 12.31 6.95 -4.25
N GLY A 18 11.26 7.75 -4.05
CA GLY A 18 11.28 8.85 -3.08
C GLY A 18 11.27 8.35 -1.62
N PRO A 19 11.71 9.19 -0.66
CA PRO A 19 11.76 8.82 0.76
C PRO A 19 10.41 8.35 1.33
N TRP A 20 9.31 8.96 0.90
CA TRP A 20 7.95 8.56 1.30
C TRP A 20 7.68 7.10 0.93
N SER A 21 7.82 6.79 -0.36
CA SER A 21 7.55 5.46 -0.91
C SER A 21 8.49 4.40 -0.34
N GLU A 22 9.74 4.75 -0.06
CA GLU A 22 10.68 3.87 0.64
C GLU A 22 10.15 3.47 2.02
N LEU A 23 9.67 4.43 2.83
CA LEU A 23 9.09 4.15 4.13
C LEU A 23 7.83 3.27 4.02
N GLU A 24 6.94 3.54 3.06
CA GLU A 24 5.77 2.70 2.78
C GLU A 24 6.17 1.26 2.47
N TYR A 25 7.13 1.06 1.56
CA TYR A 25 7.57 -0.28 1.15
C TYR A 25 8.26 -1.03 2.27
N LEU A 26 9.04 -0.35 3.11
CA LEU A 26 9.61 -0.94 4.32
C LEU A 26 8.54 -1.37 5.32
N ALA A 27 7.49 -0.58 5.50
CA ALA A 27 6.35 -0.95 6.35
C ALA A 27 5.63 -2.18 5.79
N ILE A 28 5.31 -2.18 4.50
CA ILE A 28 4.66 -3.30 3.81
C ILE A 28 5.50 -4.58 3.94
N ALA A 29 6.81 -4.52 3.68
CA ALA A 29 7.70 -5.68 3.78
C ALA A 29 7.71 -6.27 5.19
N ARG A 30 7.84 -5.42 6.22
CA ARG A 30 7.83 -5.86 7.63
C ARG A 30 6.50 -6.49 8.03
N GLU A 31 5.40 -5.85 7.67
CA GLU A 31 4.04 -6.30 7.98
C GLU A 31 3.65 -7.60 7.25
N THR A 32 4.15 -7.75 6.03
CA THR A 32 3.98 -8.97 5.22
C THR A 32 4.81 -10.12 5.79
N GLN A 33 6.06 -9.86 6.19
CA GLN A 33 6.90 -10.85 6.84
C GLN A 33 6.28 -11.37 8.15
N ALA A 34 5.70 -10.47 8.95
CA ALA A 34 5.04 -10.84 10.22
C ALA A 34 3.85 -11.79 10.04
N THR A 35 3.28 -11.85 8.84
CA THR A 35 2.17 -12.76 8.49
C THR A 35 2.58 -13.88 7.53
N HIS A 36 3.90 -14.12 7.40
CA HIS A 36 4.48 -15.16 6.55
C HIS A 36 4.05 -15.07 5.07
N GLY A 37 3.79 -13.85 4.58
CA GLY A 37 3.45 -13.57 3.19
C GLY A 37 4.66 -13.25 2.31
N SER A 38 4.39 -12.73 1.12
CA SER A 38 5.41 -12.22 0.18
C SER A 38 5.02 -10.84 -0.32
N PHE A 39 5.99 -9.94 -0.44
CA PHE A 39 5.82 -8.60 -0.98
C PHE A 39 6.68 -8.45 -2.23
N ILE A 40 6.05 -8.10 -3.35
CA ILE A 40 6.71 -7.94 -4.64
C ILE A 40 6.58 -6.49 -5.09
N LEU A 41 7.69 -5.86 -5.44
CA LEU A 41 7.69 -4.71 -6.33
C LEU A 41 7.92 -5.20 -7.76
N SER A 42 6.92 -5.06 -8.62
CA SER A 42 6.97 -5.53 -10.01
C SER A 42 7.10 -4.38 -11.00
N SER A 43 7.42 -4.72 -12.26
CA SER A 43 7.61 -3.77 -13.35
C SER A 43 8.74 -2.76 -13.11
N LEU A 44 9.72 -3.12 -12.27
CA LEU A 44 10.84 -2.25 -11.95
C LEU A 44 11.75 -2.04 -13.18
N PRO A 45 12.21 -0.80 -13.45
CA PRO A 45 13.21 -0.58 -14.48
C PRO A 45 14.53 -1.26 -14.11
N SER A 46 15.31 -1.66 -15.12
CA SER A 46 16.60 -2.34 -14.89
C SER A 46 17.62 -1.49 -14.13
N THR A 47 17.43 -0.18 -14.11
CA THR A 47 18.25 0.80 -13.38
C THR A 47 17.79 1.01 -11.94
N PHE A 48 16.63 0.49 -11.54
CA PHE A 48 16.07 0.68 -10.20
C PHE A 48 17.03 0.16 -9.13
N GLN A 49 17.33 1.01 -8.15
CA GLN A 49 18.17 0.64 -7.02
C GLN A 49 17.27 0.33 -5.82
N VAL A 50 17.20 -0.96 -5.46
CA VAL A 50 16.47 -1.39 -4.28
C VAL A 50 17.22 -0.91 -3.02
N PRO A 51 16.56 -0.21 -2.07
CA PRO A 51 17.18 0.15 -0.81
C PRO A 51 17.68 -1.07 -0.04
N THR A 52 18.86 -0.96 0.59
CA THR A 52 19.50 -2.07 1.33
C THR A 52 18.57 -2.67 2.40
N ASP A 53 17.87 -1.82 3.14
CA ASP A 53 16.96 -2.27 4.21
C ASP A 53 15.79 -3.07 3.63
N LEU A 54 15.28 -2.68 2.47
CA LEU A 54 14.20 -3.39 1.79
C LEU A 54 14.69 -4.73 1.22
N ALA A 55 15.86 -4.72 0.57
CA ALA A 55 16.50 -5.93 0.04
C ALA A 55 16.86 -6.96 1.12
N SER A 56 17.10 -6.50 2.36
CA SER A 56 17.40 -7.38 3.49
C SER A 56 16.17 -8.10 4.07
N ASN A 57 14.96 -7.67 3.71
CA ASN A 57 13.73 -8.27 4.22
C ASN A 57 13.40 -9.58 3.46
N PRO A 58 13.27 -10.74 4.15
CA PRO A 58 13.07 -12.02 3.49
C PRO A 58 11.69 -12.18 2.83
N ALA A 59 10.71 -11.34 3.16
CA ALA A 59 9.42 -11.35 2.49
C ALA A 59 9.44 -10.53 1.18
N PHE A 60 10.47 -9.71 0.95
CA PHE A 60 10.54 -8.81 -0.18
C PHE A 60 11.17 -9.45 -1.41
N THR A 61 10.66 -9.14 -2.60
CA THR A 61 11.27 -9.47 -3.89
C THR A 61 11.10 -8.31 -4.87
N ALA A 62 12.18 -7.96 -5.56
CA ALA A 62 12.17 -7.00 -6.66
C ALA A 62 12.10 -7.73 -7.99
N GLU A 63 11.14 -7.36 -8.85
CA GLU A 63 10.90 -7.97 -10.15
C GLU A 63 10.86 -6.91 -11.25
N GLN A 64 11.64 -7.15 -12.31
CA GLN A 64 11.57 -6.34 -13.54
C GLN A 64 10.37 -6.70 -14.40
N ARG A 65 9.88 -7.93 -14.24
CA ARG A 65 8.72 -8.45 -14.97
C ARG A 65 7.44 -7.83 -14.42
N GLY A 66 6.48 -7.60 -15.31
CA GLY A 66 5.14 -7.17 -14.92
C GLY A 66 4.31 -8.33 -14.36
N VAL A 67 3.26 -7.99 -13.62
CA VAL A 67 2.39 -8.97 -12.96
C VAL A 67 1.74 -9.96 -13.93
N GLU A 68 1.47 -9.55 -15.18
CA GLU A 68 0.92 -10.45 -16.21
C GLU A 68 1.87 -11.58 -16.60
N GLU A 69 3.17 -11.31 -16.56
CA GLU A 69 4.19 -12.33 -16.83
C GLU A 69 4.40 -13.21 -15.59
N LEU A 70 4.53 -12.58 -14.41
CA LEU A 70 4.71 -13.28 -13.14
C LEU A 70 3.58 -14.27 -12.84
N TYR A 71 2.34 -13.91 -13.19
CA TYR A 71 1.14 -14.69 -12.92
C TYR A 71 0.43 -15.19 -14.20
N ALA A 72 1.15 -15.33 -15.32
CA ALA A 72 0.58 -15.76 -16.59
C ALA A 72 -0.26 -17.05 -16.50
N ALA A 73 0.18 -18.01 -15.68
CA ALA A 73 -0.51 -19.29 -15.47
C ALA A 73 -1.64 -19.23 -14.42
N ASN A 74 -1.61 -18.24 -13.51
CA ASN A 74 -2.48 -18.18 -12.32
C ASN A 74 -3.21 -16.85 -12.19
N LYS A 75 -3.49 -16.19 -13.32
CA LYS A 75 -4.10 -14.87 -13.37
C LYS A 75 -5.42 -14.75 -12.60
N SER A 76 -6.24 -15.79 -12.63
CA SER A 76 -7.51 -15.84 -11.88
C SER A 76 -7.34 -15.85 -10.35
N ARG A 77 -6.12 -16.04 -9.84
CA ARG A 77 -5.80 -16.00 -8.41
C ARG A 77 -5.22 -14.65 -7.97
N VAL A 78 -5.21 -13.66 -8.86
CA VAL A 78 -4.73 -12.29 -8.58
C VAL A 78 -5.92 -11.33 -8.55
N CYS A 79 -6.10 -10.67 -7.41
CA CYS A 79 -7.07 -9.59 -7.24
C CYS A 79 -6.41 -8.24 -7.48
N LEU A 80 -7.02 -7.39 -8.30
CA LEU A 80 -6.62 -5.99 -8.48
C LEU A 80 -7.38 -5.11 -7.48
N LEU A 81 -6.65 -4.35 -6.66
CA LEU A 81 -7.24 -3.34 -5.80
C LEU A 81 -7.46 -2.06 -6.62
N ASP A 82 -8.73 -1.73 -6.82
CA ASP A 82 -9.17 -0.73 -7.76
C ASP A 82 -10.29 0.14 -7.17
N PRO A 83 -10.09 1.46 -7.02
CA PRO A 83 -11.13 2.39 -6.59
C PRO A 83 -12.41 2.35 -7.45
N SER A 84 -12.29 1.93 -8.71
CA SER A 84 -13.40 1.84 -9.67
C SER A 84 -14.06 0.46 -9.74
N ALA A 85 -13.62 -0.51 -8.94
CA ALA A 85 -14.24 -1.83 -8.92
C ALA A 85 -15.67 -1.77 -8.39
N ALA A 86 -16.54 -2.62 -8.94
CA ALA A 86 -17.96 -2.69 -8.58
C ALA A 86 -18.21 -3.37 -7.23
N LEU A 87 -17.30 -4.21 -6.77
CA LEU A 87 -17.39 -4.98 -5.53
C LEU A 87 -16.32 -4.53 -4.55
N ASP A 88 -16.70 -4.38 -3.29
CA ASP A 88 -15.75 -4.16 -2.20
C ASP A 88 -15.05 -5.47 -1.82
N LEU A 89 -13.80 -5.36 -1.34
CA LEU A 89 -13.03 -6.50 -0.83
C LEU A 89 -13.74 -7.11 0.38
N SER A 90 -13.76 -8.44 0.44
CA SER A 90 -14.44 -9.20 1.48
C SER A 90 -13.53 -10.27 2.10
N PRO A 91 -13.83 -10.78 3.31
CA PRO A 91 -13.07 -11.87 3.92
C PRO A 91 -13.00 -13.15 3.07
N GLU A 92 -14.04 -13.44 2.27
CA GLU A 92 -14.07 -14.60 1.35
C GLU A 92 -13.04 -14.49 0.22
N ASP A 93 -12.65 -13.26 -0.15
CA ASP A 93 -11.62 -13.04 -1.17
C ASP A 93 -10.25 -13.58 -0.74
N GLY A 94 -10.03 -13.77 0.57
CA GLY A 94 -8.88 -14.48 1.10
C GLY A 94 -8.83 -15.98 0.75
N GLU A 95 -9.92 -16.59 0.28
CA GLU A 95 -9.92 -17.95 -0.28
C GLU A 95 -9.85 -17.93 -1.82
N ASN A 96 -10.42 -16.88 -2.43
CA ASN A 96 -10.52 -16.72 -3.89
C ASN A 96 -9.21 -16.27 -4.55
N PHE A 97 -8.34 -15.56 -3.83
CA PHE A 97 -7.10 -15.02 -4.36
C PHE A 97 -5.90 -15.38 -3.49
N ASP A 98 -4.76 -15.56 -4.16
CA ASP A 98 -3.46 -15.79 -3.52
C ASP A 98 -2.60 -14.52 -3.53
N ALA A 99 -2.84 -13.64 -4.50
CA ALA A 99 -2.12 -12.39 -4.67
C ALA A 99 -3.05 -11.19 -4.80
N PHE A 100 -2.59 -10.06 -4.28
CA PHE A 100 -3.30 -8.78 -4.24
C PHE A 100 -2.41 -7.71 -4.88
N LEU A 101 -2.88 -7.15 -5.99
CA LEU A 101 -2.16 -6.23 -6.85
C LEU A 101 -2.64 -4.80 -6.61
N PHE A 102 -1.70 -3.90 -6.35
CA PHE A 102 -1.92 -2.48 -6.17
C PHE A 102 -1.30 -1.72 -7.34
N GLY A 103 -2.13 -0.93 -8.03
CA GLY A 103 -1.65 0.00 -9.06
C GLY A 103 -0.74 1.07 -8.46
N GLY A 104 0.25 1.52 -9.23
CA GLY A 104 1.35 2.33 -8.74
C GLY A 104 0.95 3.54 -7.89
N ILE A 105 1.84 3.86 -6.94
CA ILE A 105 1.78 4.82 -5.83
C ILE A 105 0.40 5.44 -5.61
N LEU A 106 -0.30 4.88 -4.63
CA LEU A 106 -1.50 5.46 -4.03
C LEU A 106 -1.06 6.59 -3.10
N GLY A 107 -1.30 7.85 -3.48
CA GLY A 107 -0.87 8.98 -2.64
C GLY A 107 -0.87 10.36 -3.29
N ASP A 108 -1.17 10.47 -4.59
CA ASP A 108 -1.44 11.78 -5.18
C ASP A 108 -2.82 12.27 -4.71
N ASP A 109 -2.90 13.54 -4.29
CA ASP A 109 -4.16 14.26 -4.10
C ASP A 109 -4.18 15.49 -5.04
N PRO A 110 -5.06 15.54 -6.06
CA PRO A 110 -6.09 14.55 -6.38
C PRO A 110 -5.52 13.22 -6.92
N PRO A 111 -6.24 12.09 -6.75
CA PRO A 111 -5.79 10.79 -7.21
C PRO A 111 -5.50 10.74 -8.71
N ARG A 112 -4.32 10.23 -9.07
CA ARG A 112 -4.00 9.85 -10.46
C ARG A 112 -4.44 8.41 -10.69
N ASP A 113 -5.23 8.17 -11.73
CA ASP A 113 -5.76 6.83 -12.05
C ASP A 113 -4.71 5.92 -12.70
N ARG A 114 -3.66 5.60 -11.94
CA ARG A 114 -2.54 4.72 -12.37
C ARG A 114 -2.97 3.27 -12.50
N THR A 115 -4.10 2.89 -11.89
CA THR A 115 -4.71 1.56 -11.99
C THR A 115 -5.42 1.33 -13.34
N SER A 116 -5.70 2.37 -14.11
CA SER A 116 -6.42 2.27 -15.40
C SER A 116 -5.77 1.33 -16.42
N GLU A 117 -4.44 1.30 -16.50
CA GLU A 117 -3.74 0.35 -17.38
C GLU A 117 -3.84 -1.09 -16.86
N LEU A 118 -3.89 -1.29 -15.54
CA LEU A 118 -4.08 -2.60 -14.94
C LEU A 118 -5.49 -3.17 -15.16
N ARG A 119 -6.53 -2.32 -15.23
CA ARG A 119 -7.91 -2.77 -15.50
C ARG A 119 -8.04 -3.45 -16.86
N LYS A 120 -7.32 -2.94 -17.87
CA LYS A 120 -7.33 -3.50 -19.23
C LYS A 120 -6.70 -4.89 -19.30
N LYS A 121 -5.93 -5.26 -18.28
CA LYS A 121 -5.27 -6.56 -18.17
C LYS A 121 -6.22 -7.65 -17.70
N GLY A 122 -7.47 -7.39 -17.34
CA GLY A 122 -8.45 -8.46 -17.06
C GLY A 122 -8.22 -9.22 -15.76
N PHE A 123 -7.65 -8.55 -14.75
CA PHE A 123 -7.68 -9.01 -13.37
C PHE A 123 -9.06 -8.76 -12.76
N GLU A 124 -9.47 -9.59 -11.81
CA GLU A 124 -10.70 -9.35 -11.06
C GLU A 124 -10.47 -8.22 -10.06
N GLY A 125 -11.35 -7.22 -10.07
CA GLY A 125 -11.22 -6.01 -9.25
C GLY A 125 -11.96 -6.11 -7.91
N ARG A 126 -11.36 -5.54 -6.86
CA ARG A 126 -12.02 -5.21 -5.58
C ARG A 126 -11.68 -3.80 -5.15
N ARG A 127 -12.64 -3.13 -4.53
CA ARG A 127 -12.47 -1.79 -3.96
C ARG A 127 -12.20 -1.88 -2.45
N LEU A 128 -11.40 -0.95 -1.91
CA LEU A 128 -11.11 -0.81 -0.48
C LEU A 128 -11.98 0.26 0.19
N GLY A 129 -13.19 0.46 -0.32
CA GLY A 129 -14.08 1.55 0.07
C GLY A 129 -13.85 2.85 -0.71
N PRO A 130 -14.60 3.91 -0.35
CA PRO A 130 -14.72 5.12 -1.17
C PRO A 130 -13.63 6.18 -0.92
N LYS A 131 -12.83 6.03 0.14
CA LYS A 131 -11.80 7.01 0.52
C LYS A 131 -10.43 6.50 0.13
N GLN A 132 -9.61 7.40 -0.40
CA GLN A 132 -8.24 7.09 -0.79
C GLN A 132 -7.39 6.73 0.44
N MET A 133 -6.51 5.77 0.26
CA MET A 133 -5.54 5.31 1.26
C MET A 133 -4.13 5.49 0.68
N THR A 134 -3.14 5.65 1.54
CA THR A 134 -1.73 5.47 1.17
C THR A 134 -1.47 4.02 0.77
N THR A 135 -0.38 3.74 0.05
CA THR A 135 -0.12 2.38 -0.44
C THR A 135 0.03 1.39 0.70
N ASP A 136 0.76 1.76 1.76
CA ASP A 136 0.95 0.91 2.94
C ASP A 136 -0.37 0.65 3.68
N THR A 137 -1.24 1.66 3.78
CA THR A 137 -2.56 1.51 4.38
C THR A 137 -3.45 0.60 3.55
N ALA A 138 -3.46 0.74 2.22
CA ALA A 138 -4.23 -0.12 1.34
C ALA A 138 -3.82 -1.60 1.48
N VAL A 139 -2.51 -1.87 1.54
CA VAL A 139 -1.98 -3.22 1.80
C VAL A 139 -2.38 -3.72 3.19
N ARG A 140 -2.24 -2.88 4.22
CA ARG A 140 -2.61 -3.20 5.60
C ARG A 140 -4.09 -3.55 5.74
N VAL A 141 -4.97 -2.76 5.13
CA VAL A 141 -6.42 -3.02 5.09
C VAL A 141 -6.71 -4.32 4.37
N THR A 142 -6.08 -4.53 3.21
CA THR A 142 -6.25 -5.78 2.44
C THR A 142 -5.90 -6.99 3.31
N ARG A 143 -4.76 -6.97 3.99
CA ARG A 143 -4.34 -8.02 4.95
C ARG A 143 -5.40 -8.24 6.04
N ILE A 144 -5.81 -7.16 6.72
CA ILE A 144 -6.80 -7.25 7.81
C ILE A 144 -8.09 -7.92 7.31
N VAL A 145 -8.53 -7.58 6.11
CA VAL A 145 -9.75 -8.16 5.54
C VAL A 145 -9.57 -9.63 5.18
N VAL A 146 -8.52 -9.98 4.45
CA VAL A 146 -8.41 -11.31 3.82
C VAL A 146 -7.72 -12.36 4.68
N GLN A 147 -6.84 -11.93 5.59
CA GLN A 147 -6.09 -12.80 6.51
C GLN A 147 -6.73 -12.81 7.91
N ASP A 148 -7.06 -11.63 8.46
CA ASP A 148 -7.68 -11.54 9.81
C ASP A 148 -9.20 -11.69 9.77
N LYS A 149 -9.77 -11.81 8.56
CA LYS A 149 -11.20 -12.02 8.29
C LYS A 149 -12.11 -10.94 8.88
N VAL A 150 -11.61 -9.72 8.99
CA VAL A 150 -12.39 -8.56 9.44
C VAL A 150 -13.13 -7.95 8.24
N PRO A 151 -14.46 -7.80 8.28
CA PRO A 151 -15.19 -7.11 7.22
C PRO A 151 -14.64 -5.69 6.97
N LEU A 152 -14.60 -5.27 5.70
CA LEU A 152 -13.99 -4.00 5.30
C LEU A 152 -14.58 -2.79 6.04
N ASP A 153 -15.89 -2.81 6.31
CA ASP A 153 -16.62 -1.76 7.04
C ASP A 153 -16.39 -1.78 8.56
N GLN A 154 -15.75 -2.82 9.09
CA GLN A 154 -15.42 -2.99 10.51
C GLN A 154 -13.95 -2.72 10.84
N VAL A 155 -13.12 -2.43 9.83
CA VAL A 155 -11.75 -2.00 10.05
C VAL A 155 -11.77 -0.65 10.78
N PRO A 156 -11.01 -0.48 11.88
CA PRO A 156 -11.02 0.78 12.62
C PRO A 156 -10.24 1.84 11.82
N TYR A 157 -10.96 2.83 11.30
CA TYR A 157 -10.39 3.87 10.43
C TYR A 157 -10.26 5.21 11.13
N LEU A 158 -9.27 5.99 10.70
CA LEU A 158 -9.21 7.44 10.87
C LEU A 158 -9.24 8.09 9.49
N ASP A 159 -10.24 8.93 9.26
CA ASP A 159 -10.41 9.66 8.02
C ASP A 159 -9.86 11.06 8.17
N PHE A 160 -8.90 11.40 7.31
CA PHE A 160 -8.27 12.71 7.27
C PHE A 160 -7.67 13.15 8.61
N PRO A 161 -6.78 12.34 9.23
CA PRO A 161 -6.25 12.66 10.54
C PRO A 161 -5.36 13.91 10.49
N GLU A 162 -5.50 14.75 11.52
CA GLU A 162 -4.60 15.87 11.78
C GLU A 162 -3.37 15.37 12.57
N LEU A 163 -2.18 15.54 12.02
CA LEU A 163 -0.92 15.33 12.71
C LEU A 163 -0.48 16.62 13.38
N LYS A 164 -0.43 16.65 14.71
CA LYS A 164 0.07 17.79 15.49
C LYS A 164 1.54 17.58 15.87
N PHE A 165 2.39 18.52 15.46
CA PHE A 165 3.83 18.49 15.75
C PHE A 165 4.17 19.31 16.99
N ASN A 166 3.50 20.46 17.17
CA ASN A 166 3.58 21.30 18.36
C ASN A 166 2.29 22.14 18.51
N GLU A 167 2.30 23.17 19.38
CA GLU A 167 1.13 24.02 19.62
C GLU A 167 0.71 24.89 18.42
N HIS A 168 1.59 25.06 17.43
CA HIS A 168 1.41 25.96 16.29
C HIS A 168 1.47 25.25 14.93
N GLU A 169 2.00 24.03 14.88
CA GLU A 169 2.20 23.28 13.65
C GLU A 169 1.40 21.97 13.64
N SER A 170 0.60 21.83 12.60
CA SER A 170 -0.22 20.66 12.33
C SER A 170 -0.46 20.51 10.83
N THR A 171 -0.54 19.27 10.36
CA THR A 171 -0.85 18.94 8.97
C THR A 171 -2.02 17.96 8.92
N GLU A 172 -3.07 18.29 8.16
CA GLU A 172 -4.14 17.35 7.85
C GLU A 172 -3.68 16.42 6.72
N MET A 173 -3.80 15.11 6.93
CA MET A 173 -3.44 14.12 5.93
C MET A 173 -4.65 13.81 5.05
N PRO A 174 -4.63 13.99 3.72
CA PRO A 174 -5.80 13.83 2.86
C PRO A 174 -6.14 12.35 2.54
N PHE A 175 -5.85 11.42 3.47
CA PHE A 175 -6.07 9.98 3.29
C PHE A 175 -6.80 9.35 4.48
N ARG A 176 -7.41 8.19 4.22
CA ARG A 176 -7.88 7.25 5.24
C ARG A 176 -6.70 6.41 5.73
N TYR A 177 -6.60 6.24 7.05
CA TYR A 177 -5.63 5.39 7.74
C TYR A 177 -6.32 4.36 8.61
N VAL A 178 -5.63 3.27 8.95
CA VAL A 178 -6.05 2.37 10.02
C VAL A 178 -5.71 3.01 11.36
N GLN A 179 -6.64 2.97 12.32
CA GLN A 179 -6.43 3.41 13.69
C GLN A 179 -5.60 2.37 14.46
N GLY A 180 -4.53 2.82 15.10
CA GLY A 180 -3.72 2.04 16.02
C GLY A 180 -4.36 1.91 17.41
N GLU A 181 -3.81 1.04 18.24
CA GLU A 181 -4.28 0.83 19.62
C GLU A 181 -4.15 2.09 20.50
N ASP A 182 -3.25 3.00 20.13
CA ASP A 182 -3.05 4.30 20.79
C ASP A 182 -4.04 5.39 20.31
N GLY A 183 -4.98 5.01 19.43
CA GLY A 183 -5.97 5.90 18.84
C GLY A 183 -5.43 6.79 17.72
N LYS A 184 -4.17 6.64 17.31
CA LYS A 184 -3.51 7.43 16.26
C LYS A 184 -3.50 6.69 14.91
N PRO A 185 -3.27 7.36 13.78
CA PRO A 185 -3.14 6.67 12.49
C PRO A 185 -1.87 5.81 12.48
N ILE A 186 -1.99 4.55 12.04
CA ILE A 186 -0.83 3.69 11.80
C ILE A 186 -0.10 4.23 10.57
N MET A 187 1.14 4.67 10.77
CA MET A 187 2.00 5.18 9.71
C MET A 187 3.33 4.42 9.67
N PRO A 188 4.02 4.40 8.52
CA PRO A 188 5.37 3.88 8.44
C PRO A 188 6.31 4.56 9.45
N LYS A 189 7.23 3.78 10.03
CA LYS A 189 8.27 4.32 10.93
C LYS A 189 9.08 5.38 10.19
N GLY A 190 9.21 6.58 10.75
CA GLY A 190 9.91 7.70 10.10
C GLY A 190 9.00 8.64 9.31
N MET A 191 7.73 8.27 9.08
CA MET A 191 6.82 9.03 8.23
C MET A 191 6.41 10.35 8.86
N VAL A 192 6.11 10.34 10.16
CA VAL A 192 5.74 11.56 10.90
C VAL A 192 6.89 12.57 10.88
N GLU A 193 8.13 12.11 11.06
CA GLU A 193 9.33 12.93 11.00
C GLU A 193 9.61 13.45 9.58
N LEU A 194 9.28 12.67 8.54
CA LEU A 194 9.39 13.11 7.16
C LEU A 194 8.39 14.23 6.86
N ILE A 195 7.13 14.06 7.27
CA ILE A 195 6.07 15.07 7.10
C ILE A 195 6.44 16.36 7.83
N GLN A 196 6.92 16.26 9.07
CA GLN A 196 7.34 17.42 9.84
C GLN A 196 8.43 18.22 9.12
N LYS A 197 9.46 17.53 8.61
CA LYS A 197 10.56 18.19 7.89
C LYS A 197 10.10 18.89 6.61
N ASP A 198 9.11 18.34 5.92
CA ASP A 198 8.59 18.96 4.70
C ASP A 198 7.66 20.13 5.01
N ALA A 199 6.93 20.09 6.14
CA ALA A 199 6.20 21.23 6.66
C ALA A 199 7.15 22.38 7.06
N ASP A 200 8.25 22.09 7.77
CA ASP A 200 9.24 23.09 8.17
C ASP A 200 9.86 23.81 6.96
N LYS A 201 10.25 23.07 5.92
CA LYS A 201 10.79 23.65 4.67
C LYS A 201 9.79 24.57 3.97
N ALA A 202 8.52 24.17 3.92
CA ALA A 202 7.49 24.99 3.29
C ALA A 202 7.28 26.32 4.02
N VAL A 203 7.49 26.35 5.33
CA VAL A 203 7.48 27.58 6.13
C VAL A 203 8.73 28.41 5.86
N ASP A 204 9.93 27.81 5.82
CA ASP A 204 11.18 28.53 5.54
C ASP A 204 11.19 29.18 4.15
N ASP A 205 10.61 28.54 3.13
CA ASP A 205 10.52 29.09 1.77
C ASP A 205 9.55 30.29 1.64
N LEU A 206 8.74 30.56 2.68
CA LEU A 206 7.81 31.70 2.73
C LEU A 206 8.41 32.96 3.37
N PHE A 207 9.63 32.89 3.91
CA PHE A 207 10.33 33.99 4.60
C PHE A 207 11.66 34.36 3.93
#